data_AF-A0A3P7SW93-F1
#
_entry.id   AF-A0A3P7SW93-F1
#
_cell.length_a   1.000
_cell.length_b   1.000
_cell.length_c   1.000
_cell.angle_alpha   90.00
_cell.angle_beta   90.00
_cell.angle_gamma   90.00
#
_symmetry.space_group_name_H-M   'P 1'
#
loop_
_entity.id
_entity.type
_entity.pdbx_description
1 polymer ?
#
loop_
_entity_poly.entity_id
_entity_poly.type
_entity_poly.pdbx_seq_one_letter_code
_entity_poly.pdbx_strand_id
1 'polypeptide(L)'
;MRRLYSDYFNEPVVTRPIVLSADDKQFQIGQVLLPRKRCIDEKSTWRMLASQSTLIHQLSVCIDMKWMPLIIGPRNCGKRSALECLAQICGVELHTILLTPETDAQELIGSYEQVVDNSALNDAKTTLCSLLEQHVDEGVLKKLNDADDVTQLEMIAEIELVDMKESNSSVVDECREVLAHAARSAMRFEWIDSLFVRAYLDGHWLLIEDVNLCR
;
A
#
# COMPACT_ATOMS: atom_id res chain seq x y z
N MET A 1 -26.16 33.37 -7.38
CA MET A 1 -25.99 32.35 -8.44
C MET A 1 -27.31 32.01 -9.15
N ARG A 2 -28.33 31.42 -8.51
CA ARG A 2 -29.57 31.03 -9.25
C ARG A 2 -30.31 32.21 -9.90
N ARG A 3 -30.46 33.33 -9.20
CA ARG A 3 -31.04 34.57 -9.77
C ARG A 3 -30.20 35.14 -10.92
N LEU A 4 -28.89 35.24 -10.71
CA LEU A 4 -27.96 35.70 -11.75
C LEU A 4 -28.05 34.85 -13.03
N TYR A 5 -28.16 33.52 -12.90
CA TYR A 5 -28.35 32.63 -14.03
C TYR A 5 -29.68 32.91 -14.74
N SER A 6 -30.79 33.01 -14.00
CA SER A 6 -32.09 33.27 -14.61
C SER A 6 -32.16 34.62 -15.30
N ASP A 7 -31.52 35.64 -14.73
CA ASP A 7 -31.50 36.99 -15.29
C ASP A 7 -30.64 37.07 -16.56
N TYR A 8 -29.56 36.29 -16.64
CA TYR A 8 -28.66 36.28 -17.79
C TYR A 8 -29.15 35.38 -18.94
N PHE A 9 -29.61 34.17 -18.62
CA PHE A 9 -30.02 33.17 -19.61
C PHE A 9 -31.52 33.18 -19.91
N ASN A 10 -32.31 34.02 -19.23
CA ASN A 10 -33.78 34.10 -19.35
C ASN A 10 -34.51 32.77 -19.12
N GLU A 11 -33.90 31.84 -18.36
CA GLU A 11 -34.47 30.53 -18.04
C GLU A 11 -34.29 30.20 -16.55
N PRO A 12 -35.29 29.56 -15.91
CA PRO A 12 -35.19 29.19 -14.49
C PRO A 12 -34.17 28.07 -14.28
N VAL A 13 -33.38 28.17 -13.20
CA VAL A 13 -32.52 27.06 -12.76
C VAL A 13 -33.38 25.92 -12.22
N VAL A 14 -33.50 24.83 -12.97
CA VAL A 14 -34.23 23.63 -12.57
C VAL A 14 -33.25 22.55 -12.09
N THR A 15 -33.36 22.14 -10.83
CA THR A 15 -32.64 20.96 -10.34
C THR A 15 -33.40 19.70 -10.77
N ARG A 16 -32.79 18.88 -11.63
CA ARG A 16 -33.37 17.60 -12.01
C ARG A 16 -33.25 16.60 -10.85
N PRO A 17 -34.27 15.74 -10.63
CA PRO A 17 -34.17 14.67 -9.64
C PRO A 17 -33.05 13.71 -10.05
N ILE A 18 -32.28 13.27 -9.07
CA ILE A 18 -31.21 12.29 -9.28
C ILE A 18 -31.84 10.90 -9.19
N VAL A 19 -31.90 10.21 -10.33
CA VAL A 19 -32.34 8.82 -10.42
C VAL A 19 -31.12 7.92 -10.23
N LEU A 20 -31.29 6.85 -9.44
CA LEU A 20 -30.24 5.88 -9.11
C LEU A 20 -30.69 4.53 -9.64
N SER A 21 -29.86 3.90 -10.48
CA SER A 21 -30.04 2.52 -10.93
C SER A 21 -28.70 1.80 -10.85
N ALA A 22 -28.70 0.54 -10.43
CA ALA A 22 -27.48 -0.23 -10.30
C ALA A 22 -27.71 -1.64 -10.83
N ASP A 23 -26.97 -1.98 -11.87
CA ASP A 23 -26.89 -3.33 -12.42
C ASP A 23 -25.59 -4.01 -11.92
N ASP A 24 -25.38 -5.26 -12.33
CA ASP A 24 -24.14 -6.00 -12.01
C ASP A 24 -22.90 -5.41 -12.71
N LYS A 25 -23.09 -4.74 -13.85
CA LYS A 25 -21.99 -4.23 -14.69
C LYS A 25 -21.85 -2.71 -14.66
N GLN A 26 -22.91 -2.00 -14.31
CA GLN A 26 -22.98 -0.55 -14.45
C GLN A 26 -23.75 0.07 -13.29
N PHE A 27 -23.32 1.26 -12.87
CA PHE A 27 -24.02 2.10 -11.91
C PHE A 27 -24.43 3.40 -12.61
N GLN A 28 -25.73 3.67 -12.65
CA GLN A 28 -26.28 4.88 -13.23
C GLN A 28 -26.74 5.85 -12.13
N ILE A 29 -26.28 7.09 -12.22
CA ILE A 29 -26.70 8.18 -11.36
C ILE A 29 -27.00 9.41 -12.22
N GLY A 30 -28.27 9.82 -12.27
CA GLY A 30 -28.71 10.87 -13.17
C GLY A 30 -28.42 10.51 -14.64
N GLN A 31 -27.58 11.32 -15.29
CA GLN A 31 -27.17 11.12 -16.69
C GLN A 31 -25.84 10.37 -16.84
N VAL A 32 -25.18 10.04 -15.73
CA VAL A 32 -23.85 9.42 -15.73
C VAL A 32 -23.97 7.92 -15.56
N LEU A 33 -23.14 7.18 -16.30
CA LEU A 33 -23.04 5.72 -16.26
C LEU A 33 -21.61 5.32 -15.92
N LEU A 34 -21.40 4.77 -14.73
CA LEU A 34 -20.08 4.31 -14.28
C LEU A 34 -19.96 2.79 -14.43
N PRO A 35 -18.78 2.28 -14.84
CA PRO A 35 -18.52 0.86 -14.84
C PRO A 35 -18.47 0.34 -13.42
N ARG A 36 -19.10 -0.82 -13.19
CA ARG A 36 -19.09 -1.52 -11.91
C ARG A 36 -18.32 -2.81 -12.06
N LYS A 37 -17.22 -2.94 -11.31
CA LYS A 37 -16.56 -4.23 -11.08
C LYS A 37 -17.29 -4.90 -9.92
N ARG A 38 -17.60 -6.18 -10.05
CA ARG A 38 -18.31 -6.91 -8.99
C ARG A 38 -17.35 -7.12 -7.82
N CYS A 39 -17.40 -6.25 -6.83
CA CYS A 39 -16.67 -6.42 -5.58
C CYS A 39 -17.65 -6.96 -4.54
N ILE A 40 -17.64 -8.28 -4.34
CA ILE A 40 -18.40 -8.92 -3.26
C ILE A 40 -17.52 -8.84 -2.01
N ASP A 41 -17.51 -7.68 -1.36
CA ASP A 41 -17.06 -7.65 0.02
C ASP A 41 -18.28 -7.96 0.89
N GLU A 42 -18.41 -9.21 1.34
CA GLU A 42 -19.56 -9.69 2.12
C GLU A 42 -19.78 -8.90 3.43
N LYS A 43 -18.80 -8.05 3.81
CA LYS A 43 -18.80 -7.24 5.03
C LYS A 43 -19.07 -5.75 4.81
N SER A 44 -19.41 -5.29 3.60
CA SER A 44 -19.60 -3.85 3.38
C SER A 44 -20.85 -3.32 4.10
N THR A 45 -20.65 -2.60 5.23
CA THR A 45 -21.72 -2.00 6.05
C THR A 45 -22.25 -0.67 5.50
N TRP A 46 -21.68 -0.17 4.40
CA TRP A 46 -21.93 1.18 3.93
C TRP A 46 -23.28 1.27 3.24
N ARG A 47 -24.07 2.26 3.66
CA ARG A 47 -25.36 2.57 3.06
C ARG A 47 -25.31 3.95 2.45
N MET A 48 -25.73 4.05 1.19
CA MET A 48 -25.87 5.32 0.50
C MET A 48 -26.98 6.14 1.17
N LEU A 49 -26.62 7.32 1.66
CA LEU A 49 -27.58 8.25 2.27
C LEU A 49 -28.21 9.14 1.20
N ALA A 50 -29.52 9.35 1.26
CA ALA A 50 -30.23 10.22 0.32
C ALA A 50 -29.68 11.66 0.33
N SER A 51 -29.22 12.15 1.49
CA SER A 51 -28.58 13.46 1.64
C SER A 51 -27.27 13.60 0.87
N GLN A 52 -26.57 12.50 0.59
CA GLN A 52 -25.29 12.48 -0.12
C GLN A 52 -25.44 12.29 -1.63
N SER A 53 -26.65 11.99 -2.13
CA SER A 53 -26.93 11.72 -3.55
C SER A 53 -26.42 12.82 -4.49
N THR A 54 -26.57 14.09 -4.11
CA THR A 54 -26.07 15.22 -4.90
C THR A 54 -24.55 15.21 -5.03
N LEU A 55 -23.84 14.95 -3.92
CA LEU A 55 -22.38 14.90 -3.91
C LEU A 55 -21.88 13.70 -4.74
N ILE A 56 -22.49 12.53 -4.54
CA ILE A 56 -22.15 11.31 -5.30
C ILE A 56 -22.38 11.53 -6.79
N HIS A 57 -23.47 12.19 -7.19
CA HIS A 57 -23.73 12.51 -8.59
C HIS A 57 -22.66 13.44 -9.17
N GLN A 58 -22.31 14.51 -8.45
CA GLN A 58 -21.25 15.44 -8.89
C GLN A 58 -19.90 14.74 -9.03
N LEU A 59 -19.54 13.89 -8.06
CA LEU A 59 -18.31 13.08 -8.13
C LEU A 59 -18.34 12.11 -9.31
N SER A 60 -19.50 11.48 -9.56
CA SER A 60 -19.66 10.56 -10.69
C SER A 60 -19.46 11.27 -12.02
N VAL A 61 -19.99 12.49 -12.18
CA VAL A 61 -19.71 13.34 -13.35
C VAL A 61 -18.21 13.59 -13.50
N CYS A 62 -17.51 13.96 -12.42
CA CYS A 62 -16.06 14.19 -12.47
C CYS A 62 -15.28 12.93 -12.89
N ILE A 63 -15.66 11.76 -12.36
CA ILE A 63 -15.00 10.48 -12.67
C ILE A 63 -15.23 10.07 -14.13
N ASP A 64 -16.43 10.28 -14.65
CA ASP A 64 -16.76 10.03 -16.07
C ASP A 64 -15.92 10.93 -16.98
N MET A 65 -15.81 12.21 -16.62
CA MET A 65 -15.01 13.22 -17.33
C MET A 65 -13.48 13.09 -17.13
N LYS A 66 -13.02 12.13 -16.30
CA LYS A 66 -11.61 11.97 -15.92
C LYS A 66 -10.98 13.22 -15.29
N TRP A 67 -11.77 13.95 -14.52
CA TRP A 67 -11.31 15.13 -13.79
C TRP A 67 -10.94 14.76 -12.35
N MET A 68 -9.98 15.48 -11.78
CA MET A 68 -9.60 15.39 -10.38
C MET A 68 -10.54 16.26 -9.54
N PRO A 69 -11.48 15.69 -8.76
CA PRO A 69 -12.43 16.47 -7.98
C PRO A 69 -11.79 17.00 -6.68
N LEU A 70 -12.14 18.23 -6.29
CA LEU A 70 -11.76 18.82 -5.01
C LEU A 70 -13.01 19.01 -4.13
N ILE A 71 -13.08 18.30 -2.99
CA ILE A 71 -14.27 18.27 -2.13
C ILE A 71 -14.12 19.21 -0.92
N ILE A 72 -14.71 20.40 -1.01
CA ILE A 72 -14.68 21.42 0.05
C ILE A 72 -16.01 21.43 0.83
N GLY A 73 -15.97 21.81 2.11
CA GLY A 73 -17.12 21.78 3.01
C GLY A 73 -16.74 21.55 4.48
N PRO A 74 -17.71 21.65 5.39
CA PRO A 74 -17.48 21.50 6.83
C PRO A 74 -16.93 20.14 7.22
N ARG A 75 -16.30 20.05 8.40
CA ARG A 75 -15.94 18.75 9.01
C ARG A 75 -17.22 17.94 9.31
N ASN A 76 -17.13 16.62 9.28
CA ASN A 76 -18.20 15.68 9.62
C ASN A 76 -19.49 15.75 8.76
N CYS A 77 -19.45 16.35 7.56
CA CYS A 77 -20.59 16.30 6.63
C CYS A 77 -20.65 15.02 5.75
N GLY A 78 -19.74 14.07 5.98
CA GLY A 78 -19.74 12.77 5.28
C GLY A 78 -19.10 12.77 3.89
N LYS A 79 -18.17 13.67 3.60
CA LYS A 79 -17.45 13.73 2.31
C LYS A 79 -16.74 12.42 1.99
N ARG A 80 -15.94 11.95 2.95
CA ARG A 80 -15.18 10.69 2.88
C ARG A 80 -16.15 9.52 2.70
N SER A 81 -17.16 9.44 3.54
CA SER A 81 -18.18 8.38 3.48
C SER A 81 -18.92 8.32 2.15
N ALA A 82 -19.20 9.48 1.52
CA ALA A 82 -19.82 9.52 0.20
C ALA A 82 -18.89 8.96 -0.90
N LEU A 83 -17.58 9.23 -0.82
CA LEU A 83 -16.60 8.71 -1.76
C LEU A 83 -16.33 7.21 -1.54
N GLU A 84 -16.20 6.78 -0.28
CA GLU A 84 -16.07 5.36 0.09
C GLU A 84 -17.30 4.55 -0.39
N CYS A 85 -18.50 5.10 -0.21
CA CYS A 85 -19.73 4.49 -0.72
C CYS A 85 -19.72 4.39 -2.25
N LEU A 86 -19.32 5.46 -2.97
CA LEU A 86 -19.24 5.45 -4.43
C LEU A 86 -18.20 4.45 -4.95
N ALA A 87 -17.03 4.37 -4.31
CA ALA A 87 -15.97 3.43 -4.67
C ALA A 87 -16.45 1.98 -4.51
N GLN A 88 -17.15 1.67 -3.43
CA GLN A 88 -17.74 0.35 -3.20
C GLN A 88 -18.85 0.01 -4.20
N ILE A 89 -19.72 0.97 -4.53
CA ILE A 89 -20.75 0.77 -5.55
C ILE A 89 -20.09 0.44 -6.89
N CYS A 90 -18.99 1.11 -7.25
CA CYS A 90 -18.24 0.85 -8.49
C CYS A 90 -17.31 -0.37 -8.39
N GLY A 91 -17.08 -0.90 -7.19
CA GLY A 91 -16.14 -1.99 -6.92
C GLY A 91 -14.70 -1.63 -7.22
N VAL A 92 -14.29 -0.39 -6.95
CA VAL A 92 -12.91 0.08 -7.10
C VAL A 92 -12.30 0.26 -5.72
N GLU A 93 -11.04 -0.16 -5.54
CA GLU A 93 -10.30 0.12 -4.31
C GLU A 93 -10.05 1.62 -4.15
N LEU A 94 -10.30 2.13 -2.94
CA LEU A 94 -10.04 3.51 -2.57
C LEU A 94 -8.95 3.55 -1.51
N HIS A 95 -7.80 4.09 -1.91
CA HIS A 95 -6.65 4.30 -1.03
C HIS A 95 -6.66 5.73 -0.50
N THR A 96 -6.45 5.91 0.80
CA THR A 96 -6.41 7.23 1.43
C THR A 96 -4.96 7.61 1.76
N ILE A 97 -4.53 8.77 1.29
CA ILE A 97 -3.24 9.38 1.64
C ILE A 97 -3.55 10.60 2.51
N LEU A 98 -3.00 10.63 3.71
CA LEU A 98 -3.10 11.78 4.60
C LEU A 98 -1.87 12.67 4.38
N LEU A 99 -2.11 13.94 4.08
CA LEU A 99 -1.04 14.90 3.93
C LEU A 99 -0.76 15.64 5.23
N THR A 100 0.52 15.74 5.59
CA THR A 100 1.01 16.50 6.73
C THR A 100 1.84 17.71 6.25
N PRO A 101 2.08 18.72 7.09
CA PRO A 101 2.95 19.84 6.72
C PRO A 101 4.40 19.46 6.39
N GLU A 102 4.82 18.26 6.78
CA GLU A 102 6.15 17.70 6.56
C GLU A 102 6.19 16.73 5.38
N THR A 103 5.04 16.42 4.77
CA THR A 103 4.94 15.50 3.64
C THR A 103 5.66 16.08 2.42
N ASP A 104 6.70 15.38 1.99
CA ASP A 104 7.51 15.73 0.81
C ASP A 104 6.96 15.05 -0.45
N ALA A 105 7.27 15.64 -1.62
CA ALA A 105 6.95 15.05 -2.91
C ALA A 105 7.58 13.66 -3.09
N GLN A 106 8.74 13.40 -2.47
CA GLN A 106 9.38 12.09 -2.51
C GLN A 106 8.52 11.01 -1.84
N GLU A 107 7.83 11.32 -0.74
CA GLU A 107 6.94 10.38 -0.03
C GLU A 107 5.77 9.91 -0.92
N LEU A 108 5.31 10.78 -1.83
CA LEU A 108 4.25 10.47 -2.78
C LEU A 108 4.71 9.67 -4.00
N ILE A 109 6.01 9.53 -4.25
CA ILE A 109 6.52 8.75 -5.38
C ILE A 109 7.06 7.43 -4.85
N GLY A 110 7.95 7.48 -3.87
CA GLY A 110 8.58 6.32 -3.28
C GLY A 110 9.91 6.68 -2.63
N SER A 111 10.48 5.70 -1.94
CA SER A 111 11.73 5.84 -1.19
C SER A 111 12.65 4.66 -1.49
N TYR A 112 13.96 4.90 -1.36
CA TYR A 112 14.90 3.79 -1.23
C TYR A 112 14.87 3.33 0.22
N GLU A 113 14.37 2.11 0.44
CA GLU A 113 14.30 1.51 1.78
C GLU A 113 15.31 0.38 1.90
N GLN A 114 15.80 0.16 3.12
CA GLN A 114 16.62 -1.01 3.40
C GLN A 114 15.71 -2.24 3.47
N VAL A 115 15.90 -3.16 2.52
CA VAL A 115 15.19 -4.44 2.50
C VAL A 115 16.07 -5.46 3.21
N VAL A 116 15.56 -6.01 4.32
CA VAL A 116 16.18 -7.16 4.97
C VAL A 116 15.73 -8.40 4.21
N ASP A 117 16.64 -9.00 3.45
CA ASP A 117 16.36 -10.23 2.75
C ASP A 117 16.40 -11.42 3.72
N ASN A 118 15.23 -11.77 4.29
CA ASN A 118 15.11 -12.94 5.15
C ASN A 118 15.44 -14.26 4.43
N SER A 119 15.40 -14.29 3.09
CA SER A 119 15.81 -15.48 2.35
C SER A 119 17.32 -15.71 2.46
N ALA A 120 18.12 -14.65 2.36
CA ALA A 120 19.58 -14.74 2.50
C ALA A 120 20.00 -15.23 3.90
N LEU A 121 19.27 -14.83 4.95
CA LEU A 121 19.49 -15.34 6.31
C LEU A 121 19.17 -16.84 6.40
N ASN A 122 18.02 -17.26 5.85
CA ASN A 122 17.60 -18.67 5.88
C ASN A 122 18.51 -19.58 5.03
N ASP A 123 18.97 -19.08 3.88
CA ASP A 123 19.93 -19.78 3.02
C ASP A 123 21.27 -19.95 3.72
N ALA A 124 21.74 -18.89 4.41
CA ALA A 124 22.96 -18.95 5.21
C ALA A 124 22.85 -19.93 6.38
N LYS A 125 21.73 -19.93 7.12
CA LYS A 125 21.45 -20.91 8.18
C LYS A 125 21.51 -22.34 7.65
N THR A 126 20.82 -22.60 6.55
CA THR A 126 20.73 -23.95 5.95
C THR A 126 22.11 -24.43 5.49
N THR A 127 22.86 -23.55 4.83
CA THR A 127 24.20 -23.86 4.32
C THR A 127 25.19 -24.09 5.47
N LEU A 128 25.19 -23.23 6.50
CA LEU A 128 26.04 -23.39 7.69
C LEU A 128 25.72 -24.66 8.46
N CYS A 129 24.44 -24.98 8.66
CA CYS A 129 24.05 -26.23 9.30
C CYS A 129 24.60 -27.43 8.52
N SER A 130 24.48 -27.46 7.19
CA SER A 130 24.97 -28.58 6.37
C SER A 130 26.51 -28.75 6.42
N LEU A 131 27.27 -27.66 6.54
CA LEU A 131 28.72 -27.69 6.63
C LEU A 131 29.21 -28.11 8.03
N LEU A 132 28.48 -27.71 9.07
CA LEU A 132 28.84 -27.93 10.48
C LEU A 132 28.24 -29.22 11.07
N GLU A 133 27.28 -29.85 10.39
CA GLU A 133 26.61 -31.10 10.82
C GLU A 133 27.57 -32.24 11.17
N GLN A 134 28.70 -32.35 10.48
CA GLN A 134 29.68 -33.41 10.70
C GLN A 134 30.70 -33.09 11.80
N HIS A 135 30.69 -31.86 12.31
CA HIS A 135 31.76 -31.32 13.12
C HIS A 135 31.28 -30.78 14.47
N VAL A 136 30.01 -30.38 14.59
CA VAL A 136 29.47 -29.70 15.77
C VAL A 136 28.29 -30.46 16.38
N ASP A 137 28.12 -30.34 17.69
CA ASP A 137 26.99 -30.91 18.43
C ASP A 137 25.63 -30.36 17.95
N GLU A 138 24.61 -31.23 18.00
CA GLU A 138 23.22 -30.91 17.63
C GLU A 138 22.63 -29.72 18.42
N GLY A 139 23.17 -29.44 19.61
CA GLY A 139 22.77 -28.31 20.44
C GLY A 139 23.18 -26.94 19.87
N VAL A 140 24.24 -26.88 19.08
CA VAL A 140 24.70 -25.63 18.44
C VAL A 140 23.99 -25.41 17.11
N LEU A 141 23.73 -26.49 16.35
CA LEU A 141 22.92 -26.43 15.13
C LEU A 141 21.53 -25.86 15.39
N LYS A 142 20.92 -26.19 16.53
CA LYS A 142 19.63 -25.60 16.95
C LYS A 142 19.76 -24.09 17.20
N LYS A 143 20.82 -23.65 17.88
CA LYS A 143 21.08 -22.22 18.12
C LYS A 143 21.35 -21.43 16.84
N LEU A 144 22.04 -22.03 15.86
CA LEU A 144 22.25 -21.42 14.54
C LEU A 144 20.92 -21.24 13.79
N ASN A 145 20.05 -22.24 13.83
CA ASN A 145 18.74 -22.15 13.18
C ASN A 145 17.81 -21.12 13.85
N ASP A 146 17.92 -20.98 15.18
CA ASP A 146 17.13 -20.04 15.99
C ASP A 146 17.64 -18.59 15.94
N ALA A 147 18.74 -18.29 15.24
CA ALA A 147 19.28 -16.92 15.18
C ALA A 147 18.34 -15.96 14.44
N ASP A 148 18.01 -14.81 15.03
CA ASP A 148 17.04 -13.87 14.44
C ASP A 148 17.65 -12.96 13.35
N ASP A 149 18.97 -12.74 13.39
CA ASP A 149 19.68 -11.85 12.50
C ASP A 149 21.07 -12.40 12.11
N VAL A 150 21.69 -11.79 11.09
CA VAL A 150 23.00 -12.21 10.58
C VAL A 150 24.11 -12.02 11.61
N THR A 151 23.99 -11.04 12.52
CA THR A 151 25.02 -10.75 13.53
C THR A 151 25.04 -11.81 14.64
N GLN A 152 23.86 -12.28 15.05
CA GLN A 152 23.72 -13.41 15.98
C GLN A 152 24.21 -14.70 15.34
N LEU A 153 23.87 -14.92 14.07
CA LEU A 153 24.34 -16.08 13.30
C LEU A 153 25.87 -16.08 13.20
N GLU A 154 26.49 -14.94 12.88
CA GLU A 154 27.95 -14.78 12.79
C GLU A 154 28.63 -15.00 14.14
N MET A 155 28.06 -14.49 15.23
CA MET A 155 28.61 -14.69 16.58
C MET A 155 28.62 -16.16 17.01
N ILE A 156 27.50 -16.87 16.82
CA ILE A 156 27.39 -18.29 17.19
C ILE A 156 28.35 -19.12 16.32
N ALA A 157 28.41 -18.83 15.03
CA ALA A 157 29.31 -19.53 14.11
C ALA A 157 30.79 -19.28 14.43
N GLU A 158 31.22 -18.02 14.65
CA GLU A 158 32.63 -17.73 14.93
C GLU A 158 33.13 -18.34 16.25
N ILE A 159 32.27 -18.53 17.26
CA ILE A 159 32.65 -19.25 18.49
C ILE A 159 33.10 -20.67 18.16
N GLU A 160 32.32 -21.40 17.36
CA GLU A 160 32.66 -22.78 16.98
C GLU A 160 33.80 -22.85 15.96
N LEU A 161 33.87 -21.89 15.03
CA LEU A 161 34.93 -21.83 14.02
C LEU A 161 36.31 -21.56 14.63
N VAL A 162 36.38 -20.88 15.79
CA VAL A 162 37.63 -20.69 16.52
C VAL A 162 38.19 -22.02 17.03
N ASP A 163 37.34 -22.92 17.54
CA ASP A 163 37.74 -24.24 18.03
C ASP A 163 38.17 -25.19 16.88
N MET A 164 37.67 -24.96 15.66
CA MET A 164 37.92 -25.78 14.47
C MET A 164 39.19 -25.44 13.68
N LYS A 165 39.81 -24.28 13.93
CA LYS A 165 40.92 -23.73 13.11
C LYS A 165 42.14 -24.63 12.97
N GLU A 166 42.35 -25.56 13.89
CA GLU A 166 43.51 -26.47 13.87
C GLU A 166 43.30 -27.74 13.02
N SER A 167 42.04 -28.12 12.73
CA SER A 167 41.74 -29.43 12.12
C SER A 167 41.23 -29.36 10.68
N ASN A 168 40.45 -28.34 10.30
CA ASN A 168 39.80 -28.24 8.98
C ASN A 168 39.74 -26.80 8.45
N SER A 169 40.83 -26.28 7.89
CA SER A 169 40.87 -24.87 7.43
C SER A 169 39.91 -24.59 6.26
N SER A 170 39.66 -25.56 5.38
CA SER A 170 38.81 -25.34 4.19
C SER A 170 37.34 -25.12 4.55
N VAL A 171 36.81 -25.88 5.53
CA VAL A 171 35.41 -25.74 5.98
C VAL A 171 35.23 -24.42 6.71
N VAL A 172 36.25 -23.98 7.46
CA VAL A 172 36.23 -22.68 8.15
C VAL A 172 36.18 -21.52 7.14
N ASP A 173 36.94 -21.62 6.05
CA ASP A 173 36.93 -20.62 4.98
C ASP A 173 35.57 -20.58 4.26
N GLU A 174 34.96 -21.73 3.95
CA GLU A 174 33.62 -21.81 3.35
C GLU A 174 32.53 -21.22 4.25
N CYS A 175 32.52 -21.55 5.54
CA CYS A 175 31.57 -20.97 6.50
C CYS A 175 31.71 -19.43 6.59
N ARG A 176 32.93 -18.92 6.53
CA ARG A 176 33.19 -17.47 6.52
C ARG A 176 32.72 -16.79 5.24
N GLU A 177 32.85 -17.45 4.09
CA GLU A 177 32.30 -16.93 2.84
C GLU A 177 30.77 -16.85 2.88
N VAL A 178 30.09 -17.86 3.44
CA VAL A 178 28.63 -17.87 3.60
C VAL A 178 28.16 -16.72 4.51
N LEU A 179 28.82 -16.52 5.65
CA LEU A 179 28.55 -15.41 6.56
C LEU A 179 28.79 -14.05 5.89
N ALA A 180 29.88 -13.90 5.15
CA ALA A 180 30.19 -12.67 4.41
C ALA A 180 29.19 -12.40 3.26
N HIS A 181 28.64 -13.44 2.63
CA HIS A 181 27.57 -13.31 1.65
C HIS A 181 26.26 -12.87 2.30
N ALA A 182 25.88 -13.47 3.43
CA ALA A 182 24.70 -13.10 4.19
C ALA A 182 24.77 -11.65 4.69
N ALA A 183 25.92 -11.24 5.23
CA ALA A 183 26.14 -9.88 5.72
C ALA A 183 26.04 -8.82 4.62
N ARG A 184 26.58 -9.11 3.42
CA ARG A 184 26.44 -8.22 2.26
C ARG A 184 25.00 -8.13 1.77
N SER A 185 24.25 -9.22 1.86
CA SER A 185 22.85 -9.29 1.43
C SER A 185 21.90 -8.61 2.41
N ALA A 186 22.27 -8.52 3.70
CA ALA A 186 21.48 -7.86 4.74
C ALA A 186 21.38 -6.33 4.60
N MET A 187 22.24 -5.70 3.79
CA MET A 187 22.31 -4.24 3.64
C MET A 187 21.99 -3.80 2.20
N ARG A 188 20.92 -4.35 1.63
CA ARG A 188 20.43 -3.98 0.30
C ARG A 188 19.40 -2.86 0.40
N PHE A 189 19.61 -1.80 -0.38
CA PHE A 189 18.61 -0.76 -0.58
C PHE A 189 17.87 -1.00 -1.89
N GLU A 190 16.55 -0.96 -1.84
CA GLU A 190 15.71 -1.09 -3.02
C GLU A 190 14.73 0.07 -3.11
N TRP A 191 14.39 0.45 -4.34
CA TRP A 191 13.32 1.39 -4.58
C TRP A 191 11.98 0.74 -4.28
N ILE A 192 11.22 1.35 -3.38
CA ILE A 192 9.87 0.93 -3.03
C ILE A 192 8.89 2.00 -3.50
N ASP A 193 8.02 1.62 -4.45
CA ASP A 193 6.94 2.49 -4.92
C ASP A 193 5.97 2.81 -3.79
N SER A 194 5.57 4.07 -3.70
CA SER A 194 4.59 4.56 -2.74
C SER A 194 3.18 4.04 -3.03
N LEU A 195 2.26 4.25 -2.08
CA LEU A 195 0.84 3.95 -2.24
C LEU A 195 0.22 4.68 -3.44
N PHE A 196 0.64 5.92 -3.70
CA PHE A 196 0.17 6.71 -4.84
C PHE A 196 0.55 6.04 -6.16
N VAL A 197 1.82 5.64 -6.32
CA VAL A 197 2.32 5.03 -7.55
C VAL A 197 1.64 3.68 -7.79
N ARG A 198 1.55 2.83 -6.76
CA ARG A 198 0.87 1.53 -6.88
C ARG A 198 -0.60 1.71 -7.26
N ALA A 199 -1.33 2.57 -6.57
CA ALA A 199 -2.74 2.82 -6.87
C ALA A 199 -2.93 3.41 -8.28
N TYR A 200 -2.02 4.26 -8.75
CA TYR A 200 -2.03 4.79 -10.11
C TYR A 200 -1.83 3.69 -11.15
N LEU A 201 -0.87 2.78 -10.94
CA LEU A 201 -0.57 1.67 -11.85
C LEU A 201 -1.70 0.62 -11.88
N ASP A 202 -2.27 0.30 -10.72
CA ASP A 202 -3.33 -0.71 -10.57
C ASP A 202 -4.73 -0.18 -10.98
N GLY A 203 -4.84 1.13 -11.21
CA GLY A 203 -6.11 1.78 -11.56
C GLY A 203 -7.09 1.89 -10.39
N HIS A 204 -6.57 2.01 -9.17
CA HIS A 204 -7.32 2.27 -7.96
C HIS A 204 -7.61 3.77 -7.81
N TRP A 205 -8.58 4.12 -6.97
CA TRP A 205 -8.88 5.51 -6.64
C TRP A 205 -8.04 5.97 -5.46
N LEU A 206 -7.66 7.24 -5.47
CA LEU A 206 -6.89 7.89 -4.42
C LEU A 206 -7.69 9.04 -3.83
N LEU A 207 -7.84 9.02 -2.50
CA LEU A 207 -8.34 10.13 -1.70
C LEU A 207 -7.16 10.79 -0.99
N ILE A 208 -6.90 12.05 -1.31
CA ILE A 208 -5.88 12.85 -0.62
C ILE A 208 -6.58 13.73 0.41
N GLU A 209 -6.33 13.47 1.69
CA GLU A 209 -6.90 14.22 2.81
C GLU A 209 -5.95 15.32 3.29
N ASP A 210 -6.51 16.37 3.88
CA ASP A 210 -5.78 17.49 4.50
C ASP A 210 -4.75 18.19 3.60
N VAL A 211 -5.03 18.26 2.28
CA VAL A 211 -4.22 18.98 1.28
C VAL A 211 -3.94 20.44 1.68
N ASN A 212 -4.80 21.05 2.47
CA ASN A 212 -4.63 22.40 2.99
C ASN A 212 -3.50 22.54 4.05
N LEU A 213 -2.90 21.44 4.49
CA LEU A 213 -1.79 21.42 5.45
C LEU A 213 -0.42 21.34 4.77
N CYS A 214 -0.35 20.87 3.51
CA CYS A 214 0.88 20.88 2.73
C CYS A 214 1.26 22.31 2.32
N ARG A 215 2.56 22.56 2.26
CA ARG A 215 3.15 23.84 1.83
C ARG A 215 3.80 23.74 0.47
#